data_AF-A0A3D3CQJ5-F1
#
_entry.id   AF-A0A3D3CQJ5-F1
#
_cell.length_a   1.000
_cell.length_b   1.000
_cell.length_c   1.000
_cell.angle_alpha   90.00
_cell.angle_beta   90.00
_cell.angle_gamma   90.00
#
_symmetry.space_group_name_H-M   'P 1'
#
loop_
_entity.id
_entity.type
_entity.pdbx_description
1 polymer ?
#
loop_
_entity_poly.entity_id
_entity_poly.type
_entity_poly.pdbx_seq_one_letter_code
_entity_poly.pdbx_strand_id
1 'polypeptide(L)'
;MIPQFEKLSGEEAELLLEAPALISVMASCSDRNINKRQKADAIKLAHIKTFTAIPVLQPYYREVEKDFANRFDRIAEKYFPFDEKKRNELKE
;
A
#
# COMPACT_ATOMS: atom_id res chain seq x y z
N MET A 1 14.21 11.75 2.47
CA MET A 1 13.77 11.63 3.88
C MET A 1 12.56 12.54 4.07
N ILE A 2 11.48 12.03 4.65
CA ILE A 2 10.21 12.76 4.85
C ILE A 2 10.30 13.47 6.22
N PRO A 3 10.32 14.81 6.30
CA PRO A 3 10.50 15.52 7.58
C PRO A 3 9.44 15.15 8.63
N GLN A 4 8.22 14.84 8.18
CA GLN A 4 7.12 14.46 9.06
C GLN A 4 7.35 13.10 9.74
N PHE A 5 8.31 12.30 9.27
CA PHE A 5 8.61 10.97 9.83
C PHE A 5 9.75 11.02 10.87
N GLU A 6 10.32 12.19 11.17
CA GLU A 6 11.46 12.32 12.10
C GLU A 6 11.20 11.76 13.51
N LYS A 7 9.93 11.75 13.95
CA LYS A 7 9.54 11.25 15.27
C LYS A 7 9.07 9.80 15.26
N LEU A 8 8.98 9.17 14.10
CA LEU A 8 8.55 7.79 13.97
C LEU A 8 9.74 6.86 14.18
N SER A 9 9.49 5.73 14.83
CA SER A 9 10.39 4.60 14.78
C SER A 9 10.51 4.06 13.34
N GLY A 10 11.56 3.28 13.08
CA GLY A 10 11.76 2.68 11.76
C GLY A 10 10.59 1.79 11.34
N GLU A 11 9.98 1.07 12.29
CA GLU A 11 8.83 0.21 12.05
C GLU A 11 7.56 1.00 11.72
N GLU A 12 7.28 2.09 12.45
CA GLU A 12 6.13 2.97 12.17
C GLU A 12 6.25 3.67 10.81
N ALA A 13 7.46 4.14 10.47
CA ALA A 13 7.73 4.75 9.18
C ALA A 13 7.52 3.75 8.03
N GLU A 14 8.02 2.52 8.18
CA GLU A 14 7.82 1.48 7.17
C GLU A 14 6.34 1.10 7.02
N LEU A 15 5.62 0.96 8.14
CA LEU A 15 4.18 0.68 8.12
C LEU A 15 3.40 1.76 7.36
N LEU A 16 3.72 3.05 7.56
CA LEU A 16 3.11 4.13 6.80
C LEU A 16 3.41 4.04 5.31
N LEU A 17 4.63 3.64 4.93
CA LEU A 17 4.98 3.47 3.52
C LEU A 17 4.32 2.24 2.88
N GLU A 18 4.01 1.21 3.67
CA GLU A 18 3.25 0.03 3.25
C GLU A 18 1.74 0.27 3.16
N ALA A 19 1.19 1.20 3.94
CA ALA A 19 -0.25 1.41 4.08
C ALA A 19 -1.01 1.55 2.74
N PRO A 20 -0.52 2.29 1.72
CA PRO A 20 -1.22 2.39 0.44
C PRO A 20 -1.31 1.05 -0.30
N ALA A 21 -0.28 0.20 -0.19
CA ALA A 21 -0.27 -1.13 -0.79
C ALA A 21 -1.21 -2.07 -0.02
N LEU A 22 -1.20 -2.01 1.33
CA LEU A 22 -2.14 -2.76 2.18
C LEU A 22 -3.60 -2.49 1.80
N ILE A 23 -3.97 -1.22 1.72
CA ILE A 23 -5.34 -0.81 1.35
C ILE A 23 -5.69 -1.29 -0.07
N SER A 24 -4.75 -1.20 -1.01
CA SER A 24 -4.98 -1.61 -2.40
C SER A 24 -5.19 -3.12 -2.53
N VAL A 25 -4.42 -3.92 -1.79
CA VAL A 25 -4.62 -5.37 -1.73
C VAL A 25 -5.99 -5.70 -1.12
N MET A 26 -6.36 -5.05 0.00
CA MET A 26 -7.68 -5.23 0.62
C MET A 26 -8.82 -4.89 -0.33
N ALA A 27 -8.72 -3.78 -1.07
CA ALA A 27 -9.72 -3.36 -2.05
C ALA A 27 -9.82 -4.32 -3.25
N SER A 28 -8.73 -5.01 -3.59
CA SER A 28 -8.68 -5.97 -4.69
C SER A 28 -9.32 -7.33 -4.35
N CYS A 29 -9.57 -7.61 -3.06
CA CYS A 29 -10.01 -8.93 -2.57
C CYS A 29 -11.52 -9.20 -2.63
N SER A 30 -12.26 -8.64 -3.60
CA SER A 30 -13.71 -8.88 -3.69
C SER A 30 -14.08 -10.30 -4.15
N ASP A 31 -13.23 -10.97 -4.94
CA ASP A 31 -13.62 -12.21 -5.65
C ASP A 31 -12.56 -13.33 -5.63
N ARG A 32 -12.06 -13.68 -4.44
CA ARG A 32 -11.16 -14.84 -4.18
C ARG A 32 -9.86 -14.90 -5.03
N ASN A 33 -9.60 -13.91 -5.86
CA ASN A 33 -8.45 -13.80 -6.75
C ASN A 33 -8.06 -12.33 -6.90
N ILE A 34 -6.77 -12.05 -6.81
CA ILE A 34 -6.23 -10.74 -7.16
C ILE A 34 -6.07 -10.72 -8.68
N ASN A 35 -6.86 -9.89 -9.36
CA ASN A 35 -6.77 -9.76 -10.81
C ASN A 35 -5.56 -8.89 -11.17
N LYS A 36 -4.76 -9.32 -12.16
CA LYS A 36 -3.63 -8.54 -12.72
C LYS A 36 -4.04 -7.11 -13.09
N ARG A 37 -5.30 -6.90 -13.49
CA ARG A 37 -5.87 -5.57 -13.77
C ARG A 37 -5.93 -4.69 -12.52
N GLN A 38 -6.39 -5.23 -11.39
CA GLN A 38 -6.48 -4.47 -10.13
C GLN A 38 -5.09 -4.04 -9.63
N LYS A 39 -4.09 -4.92 -9.76
CA LYS A 39 -2.69 -4.55 -9.47
C LYS A 39 -2.22 -3.40 -10.36
N ALA A 40 -2.44 -3.48 -11.67
CA ALA A 40 -2.06 -2.43 -12.61
C ALA A 40 -2.75 -1.09 -12.28
N ASP A 41 -4.04 -1.13 -11.94
CA ASP A 41 -4.80 0.04 -11.54
C ASP A 41 -4.27 0.64 -10.22
N ALA A 42 -3.90 -0.20 -9.25
CA ALA A 42 -3.30 0.23 -7.98
C ALA A 42 -1.93 0.90 -8.17
N ILE A 43 -1.06 0.32 -9.01
CA ILE A 43 0.25 0.91 -9.34
C ILE A 43 0.05 2.27 -10.03
N LYS A 44 -0.88 2.34 -10.99
CA LYS A 44 -1.21 3.58 -11.69
C LYS A 44 -1.74 4.64 -10.72
N LEU A 45 -2.59 4.25 -9.75
CA LEU A 45 -3.09 5.17 -8.74
C LEU A 45 -1.98 5.70 -7.82
N ALA A 46 -1.04 4.83 -7.41
CA ALA A 46 0.12 5.23 -6.62
C ALA A 46 0.98 6.27 -7.37
N HIS A 47 1.23 6.05 -8.67
CA HIS A 47 1.91 7.02 -9.54
C HIS A 47 1.15 8.34 -9.63
N ILE A 48 -0.16 8.32 -9.91
CA ILE A 48 -0.97 9.55 -10.01
C ILE A 48 -0.89 10.37 -8.71
N LYS A 49 -0.95 9.70 -7.55
CA LYS A 49 -0.89 10.36 -6.24
C LYS A 49 0.43 11.11 -6.00
N THR A 50 1.53 10.75 -6.66
CA THR A 50 2.79 11.49 -6.50
C THR A 50 2.74 12.90 -7.08
N PHE A 51 1.82 13.16 -8.02
CA PHE A 51 1.61 14.46 -8.66
C PHE A 51 0.34 15.17 -8.17
N THR A 52 -0.73 14.42 -7.89
CA THR A 52 -2.05 15.00 -7.58
C THR A 52 -2.33 15.11 -6.08
N ALA A 53 -1.51 14.52 -5.21
CA ALA A 53 -1.66 14.70 -3.77
C ALA A 53 -1.39 16.16 -3.38
N ILE A 54 -2.00 16.57 -2.25
CA ILE A 54 -1.71 17.87 -1.65
C ILE A 54 -0.19 18.03 -1.43
N PRO A 55 0.38 19.24 -1.61
CA PRO A 55 1.83 19.43 -1.68
C PRO A 55 2.63 18.78 -0.53
N VAL A 56 2.09 18.83 0.69
CA VAL A 56 2.72 18.24 1.89
C VAL A 56 2.85 16.71 1.84
N LEU A 57 1.98 16.01 1.11
CA LEU A 57 1.99 14.55 0.98
C LEU A 57 2.75 14.06 -0.25
N GLN A 58 3.13 14.93 -1.19
CA GLN A 58 3.86 14.50 -2.38
C GLN A 58 5.19 13.81 -2.06
N PRO A 59 6.01 14.27 -1.10
CA PRO A 59 7.23 13.55 -0.73
C PRO A 59 6.93 12.13 -0.22
N TYR A 60 5.86 11.97 0.55
CA TYR A 60 5.42 10.66 1.02
C TYR A 60 5.02 9.73 -0.13
N TYR A 61 4.15 10.19 -1.03
CA TYR A 61 3.72 9.36 -2.15
C TYR A 61 4.84 9.04 -3.13
N ARG A 62 5.85 9.91 -3.29
CA ARG A 62 7.07 9.59 -4.06
C ARG A 62 7.88 8.47 -3.43
N GLU A 63 7.98 8.41 -2.10
CA GLU A 63 8.67 7.30 -1.42
C GLU A 63 7.85 5.99 -1.49
N VAL A 64 6.52 6.09 -1.37
CA VAL A 64 5.61 4.94 -1.54
C VAL A 64 5.76 4.34 -2.94
N GLU A 65 5.73 5.18 -3.98
CA GLU A 65 5.74 4.75 -5.39
C GLU A 65 6.94 3.85 -5.72
N LYS A 66 8.13 4.20 -5.19
CA LYS A 66 9.40 3.50 -5.51
C LYS A 66 9.34 1.99 -5.32
N ASP A 67 8.62 1.53 -4.30
CA ASP A 67 8.54 0.11 -3.93
C ASP A 67 7.09 -0.41 -3.86
N PHE A 68 6.13 0.37 -4.37
CA PHE A 68 4.71 0.04 -4.24
C PHE A 68 4.37 -1.32 -4.84
N ALA A 69 4.88 -1.63 -6.03
CA ALA A 69 4.59 -2.88 -6.73
C ALA A 69 5.10 -4.11 -5.94
N ASN A 70 6.31 -4.03 -5.40
CA ASN A 70 6.89 -5.11 -4.61
C ASN A 70 6.16 -5.28 -3.27
N ARG A 71 5.83 -4.16 -2.59
CA ARG A 71 5.02 -4.18 -1.37
C ARG A 71 3.65 -4.80 -1.62
N PHE A 72 3.00 -4.44 -2.73
CA PHE A 72 1.72 -5.02 -3.12
C PHE A 72 1.82 -6.54 -3.27
N ASP A 73 2.82 -7.04 -4.00
CA ASP A 73 3.02 -8.48 -4.19
C ASP A 73 3.32 -9.20 -2.87
N ARG A 74 4.22 -8.64 -2.05
CA ARG A 74 4.57 -9.20 -0.73
C ARG A 74 3.33 -9.32 0.17
N ILE A 75 2.50 -8.27 0.22
CA ILE A 75 1.27 -8.24 1.01
C ILE A 75 0.26 -9.24 0.43
N ALA A 76 0.08 -9.24 -0.89
CA ALA A 76 -0.79 -10.19 -1.57
C ALA A 76 -0.41 -11.63 -1.23
N GLU A 77 0.87 -12.01 -1.36
CA GLU A 77 1.37 -13.35 -1.04
C GLU A 77 1.18 -13.72 0.44
N LYS A 78 1.50 -12.79 1.35
CA LYS A 78 1.40 -13.03 2.81
C LYS A 78 -0.04 -13.33 3.24
N TYR A 79 -1.00 -12.59 2.70
CA TYR A 79 -2.38 -12.61 3.18
C TYR A 79 -3.36 -13.38 2.26
N PHE A 80 -2.93 -13.85 1.09
CA PHE A 80 -3.74 -14.74 0.25
C PHE A 80 -3.86 -16.17 0.87
N PRO A 81 -4.98 -16.88 0.66
CA PRO A 81 -6.28 -16.38 0.23
C PRO A 81 -6.86 -15.47 1.33
N PHE A 82 -7.37 -14.31 0.90
CA PHE A 82 -7.99 -13.32 1.79
C PHE A 82 -9.39 -13.78 2.21
N ASP A 83 -9.43 -14.78 3.09
CA ASP A 83 -10.65 -15.24 3.74
C ASP A 83 -11.05 -14.27 4.87
N GLU A 84 -12.30 -14.36 5.34
CA GLU A 84 -12.85 -13.45 6.35
C GLU A 84 -11.99 -13.42 7.64
N LYS A 85 -11.38 -14.56 8.00
CA LYS A 85 -10.39 -14.67 9.08
C LYS A 85 -9.14 -13.83 8.84
N LYS A 86 -8.48 -13.97 7.69
CA LYS A 86 -7.26 -13.22 7.36
C LYS A 86 -7.52 -11.72 7.14
N ARG A 87 -8.74 -11.35 6.77
CA ARG A 87 -9.17 -9.94 6.71
C ARG A 87 -9.23 -9.31 8.10
N ASN A 88 -9.66 -10.07 9.11
CA ASN A 88 -9.70 -9.58 10.49
C ASN A 88 -8.28 -9.46 11.09
N GLU A 89 -7.34 -10.33 10.71
CA GLU A 89 -5.92 -10.22 11.10
C GLU A 89 -5.21 -8.95 10.58
N LEU A 90 -5.81 -8.20 9.65
CA LEU A 90 -5.29 -6.92 9.17
C LEU A 90 -5.86 -5.71 9.91
N LYS A 91 -6.90 -5.91 10.72
CA LYS A 91 -7.57 -4.86 11.49
C LYS A 91 -7.06 -4.76 12.93
N GLU A 92 -6.40 -5.80 13.43
CA GLU A 92 -5.73 -5.86 14.74
C GLU A 92 -4.23 -5.55 14.61
#